data_AF-A0A1X7A8Z2-F1
#
_entry.id   AF-A0A1X7A8Z2-F1
#
_cell.length_a   1.000
_cell.length_b   1.000
_cell.length_c   1.000
_cell.angle_alpha   90.00
_cell.angle_beta   90.00
_cell.angle_gamma   90.00
#
_symmetry.space_group_name_H-M   'P 1'
#
loop_
_entity.id
_entity.type
_entity.pdbx_description
1 polymer ?
#
loop_
_entity_poly.entity_id
_entity_poly.type
_entity_poly.pdbx_seq_one_letter_code
_entity_poly.pdbx_strand_id
1 'polypeptide(L)'
;MASLMRPSQSARALSNGDLLLAAMGYEVPRAKGGHPENASRPFPLDGQIYQALTSWSAFCGDMAAWYVASFADDPIVLIGSPTMEMCARYHIPTRRSFVVCTLSRIMHDIVPQRFVGIVDCENDPLIDRKLSEQANHWAVEFAKHDQLPGFFEVLGRFPDA
;
A
#
# COMPACT_ATOMS: atom_id res chain seq x y z
N MET A 1 -17.88 48.01 -17.98
CA MET A 1 -17.04 46.80 -18.06
C MET A 1 -16.85 46.29 -16.64
N ALA A 2 -17.55 45.22 -16.26
CA ALA A 2 -17.46 44.64 -14.92
C ALA A 2 -16.32 43.61 -14.90
N SER A 3 -15.30 43.86 -14.08
CA SER A 3 -14.19 42.93 -13.84
C SER A 3 -14.66 41.85 -12.88
N LEU A 4 -14.90 40.64 -13.40
CA LEU A 4 -15.18 39.45 -12.60
C LEU A 4 -13.93 39.08 -11.79
N MET A 5 -13.95 39.37 -10.49
CA MET A 5 -13.01 38.79 -9.54
C MET A 5 -13.16 37.26 -9.56
N ARG A 6 -12.10 36.56 -9.94
CA ARG A 6 -12.02 35.10 -9.78
C ARG A 6 -12.00 34.78 -8.29
N PRO A 7 -12.79 33.79 -7.82
CA PRO A 7 -12.71 33.38 -6.42
C PRO A 7 -11.32 32.82 -6.15
N SER A 8 -10.69 33.33 -5.09
CA SER A 8 -9.48 32.79 -4.50
C SER A 8 -9.70 31.30 -4.21
N GLN A 9 -8.93 30.44 -4.87
CA GLN A 9 -8.89 29.02 -4.56
C GLN A 9 -8.36 28.85 -3.14
N SER A 10 -9.27 28.63 -2.19
CA SER A 10 -8.91 28.29 -0.81
C SER A 10 -8.03 27.04 -0.80
N ALA A 11 -6.86 27.15 -0.18
CA ALA A 11 -5.97 26.03 0.04
C ALA A 11 -6.71 24.93 0.83
N ARG A 12 -6.88 23.76 0.23
CA ARG A 12 -7.49 22.60 0.90
C ARG A 12 -6.46 22.04 1.88
N ALA A 13 -6.81 21.99 3.15
CA ALA A 13 -6.02 21.25 4.15
C ALA A 13 -5.95 19.77 3.76
N LEU A 14 -4.78 19.15 3.92
CA LEU A 14 -4.61 17.71 3.71
C LEU A 14 -5.54 16.95 4.65
N SER A 15 -6.31 16.02 4.10
CA SER A 15 -7.13 15.13 4.90
C SER A 15 -6.28 14.02 5.51
N ASN A 16 -6.83 13.36 6.51
CA ASN A 16 -6.23 12.19 7.15
C ASN A 16 -5.98 11.03 6.17
N GLY A 17 -6.83 10.86 5.14
CA GLY A 17 -6.58 9.91 4.06
C GLY A 17 -5.44 10.32 3.13
N ASP A 18 -5.28 11.61 2.88
CA ASP A 18 -4.14 12.13 2.12
C ASP A 18 -2.82 11.84 2.86
N LEU A 19 -2.79 12.02 4.18
CA LEU A 19 -1.62 11.66 4.98
C LEU A 19 -1.31 10.15 4.95
N LEU A 20 -2.34 9.32 4.99
CA LEU A 20 -2.21 7.86 4.87
C LEU A 20 -1.62 7.47 3.52
N LEU A 21 -2.17 8.01 2.43
CA LEU A 21 -1.70 7.81 1.07
C LEU A 21 -0.24 8.28 0.93
N ALA A 22 0.10 9.47 1.41
CA ALA A 22 1.47 9.98 1.42
C ALA A 22 2.43 9.07 2.20
N ALA A 23 2.03 8.57 3.38
CA ALA A 23 2.84 7.65 4.19
C ALA A 23 3.07 6.30 3.50
N MET A 24 2.11 5.86 2.70
CA MET A 24 2.24 4.67 1.85
C MET A 24 3.05 4.94 0.57
N GLY A 25 3.50 6.17 0.33
CA GLY A 25 4.31 6.54 -0.84
C GLY A 25 3.51 7.01 -2.06
N TYR A 26 2.23 7.34 -1.89
CA TYR A 26 1.39 7.87 -2.97
C TYR A 26 1.67 9.35 -3.21
N GLU A 27 1.61 9.77 -4.46
CA GLU A 27 1.58 11.19 -4.81
C GLU A 27 0.23 11.77 -4.44
N VAL A 28 0.20 12.49 -3.33
CA VAL A 28 -0.97 13.32 -2.99
C VAL A 28 -0.84 14.64 -3.74
N PRO A 29 -1.90 15.13 -4.42
CA PRO A 29 -1.89 16.42 -5.08
C PRO A 29 -1.43 17.52 -4.11
N ARG A 30 -0.18 17.97 -4.24
CA ARG A 30 0.34 19.10 -3.46
C ARG A 30 -0.30 20.37 -3.97
N ALA A 31 -0.84 21.18 -3.05
CA ALA A 31 -1.29 22.52 -3.37
C ALA A 31 -0.12 23.30 -4.01
N LYS A 32 -0.26 23.67 -5.28
CA LYS A 32 0.72 24.52 -5.98
C LYS A 32 0.62 25.94 -5.42
N GLY A 33 1.57 26.29 -4.56
CA GLY A 33 1.87 27.68 -4.18
C GLY A 33 1.24 28.12 -2.85
N GLY A 34 2.11 28.45 -1.89
CA GLY A 34 1.76 29.14 -0.65
C GLY A 34 2.91 29.11 0.36
N HIS A 35 3.34 30.30 0.82
CA HIS A 35 4.36 30.49 1.87
C HIS A 35 4.03 29.68 3.14
N PRO A 36 5.03 29.13 3.85
CA PRO A 36 4.86 28.15 4.94
C PRO A 36 4.35 28.73 6.26
N GLU A 37 3.72 29.90 6.27
CA GLU A 37 3.50 30.69 7.50
C GLU A 37 2.12 30.45 8.14
N ASN A 38 1.23 29.72 7.45
CA ASN A 38 -0.06 29.27 7.98
C ASN A 38 -0.26 27.74 7.85
N ALA A 39 0.83 26.97 7.87
CA ALA A 39 0.76 25.53 8.03
C ALA A 39 0.28 25.22 9.44
N SER A 40 -1.05 25.18 9.58
CA SER A 40 -1.75 24.69 10.77
C SER A 40 -1.07 23.43 11.25
N ARG A 41 -0.74 23.40 12.54
CA ARG A 41 -0.03 22.31 13.24
C ARG A 41 -0.46 20.92 12.76
N PRO A 42 0.44 19.92 12.75
CA PRO A 42 0.10 18.58 12.32
C PRO A 42 -1.15 18.14 13.09
N PHE A 43 -2.23 17.87 12.37
CA PHE A 43 -3.41 17.25 12.94
C PHE A 43 -2.92 15.97 13.65
N PRO A 44 -3.41 15.67 14.87
CA PRO A 44 -3.17 14.35 15.43
C PRO A 44 -3.73 13.37 14.41
N LEU A 45 -2.84 12.61 13.76
CA LEU A 45 -3.22 11.47 12.94
C LEU A 45 -4.23 10.68 13.78
N ASP A 46 -5.47 10.56 13.30
CA ASP A 46 -6.50 9.81 14.01
C ASP A 46 -5.85 8.50 14.48
N GLY A 47 -5.97 8.14 15.76
CA GLY A 47 -5.27 6.98 16.32
C GLY A 47 -5.49 5.70 15.50
N GLN A 48 -6.62 5.64 14.79
CA GLN A 48 -6.97 4.59 13.84
C GLN A 48 -6.04 4.52 12.62
N ILE A 49 -5.60 5.65 12.07
CA ILE A 49 -4.68 5.70 10.92
C ILE A 49 -3.27 5.32 11.35
N TYR A 50 -2.83 5.83 12.50
CA TYR A 50 -1.54 5.42 13.07
C TYR A 50 -1.51 3.91 13.34
N GLN A 51 -2.59 3.38 13.93
CA GLN A 51 -2.73 1.95 14.18
C GLN A 51 -2.74 1.16 12.87
N ALA A 52 -3.49 1.62 11.86
CA ALA A 52 -3.56 0.96 10.56
C ALA A 52 -2.21 0.91 9.84
N LEU A 53 -1.46 2.02 9.81
CA LEU A 53 -0.11 2.07 9.26
C LEU A 53 0.86 1.17 10.02
N THR A 54 0.75 1.15 11.35
CA THR A 54 1.59 0.30 12.21
C THR A 54 1.31 -1.17 11.93
N SER A 55 0.05 -1.57 11.86
CA SER A 55 -0.37 -2.95 11.53
C SER A 55 0.07 -3.36 10.13
N TRP A 56 -0.08 -2.48 9.12
CA TRP A 56 0.39 -2.76 7.76
C TRP A 56 1.92 -2.88 7.68
N SER A 57 2.67 -1.99 8.36
CA SER A 57 4.12 -2.07 8.39
C SER A 57 4.62 -3.32 9.14
N ALA A 58 3.95 -3.70 10.23
CA ALA A 58 4.26 -4.93 10.97
C ALA A 58 4.02 -6.16 10.10
N PHE A 59 2.86 -6.24 9.44
CA PHE A 59 2.55 -7.29 8.48
C PHE A 59 3.63 -7.43 7.40
N CYS A 60 4.08 -6.32 6.80
CA CYS A 60 5.12 -6.37 5.77
C CYS A 60 6.44 -6.94 6.32
N GLY A 61 6.82 -6.55 7.54
CA GLY A 61 8.01 -7.06 8.21
C GLY A 61 7.91 -8.54 8.55
N ASP A 62 6.75 -8.98 9.04
CA ASP A 62 6.48 -10.40 9.35
C ASP A 62 6.56 -11.27 8.09
N MET A 63 6.00 -10.80 6.97
CA MET A 63 6.08 -11.49 5.68
C MET A 63 7.53 -11.57 5.19
N ALA A 64 8.29 -10.47 5.26
CA ALA A 64 9.69 -10.47 4.88
C ALA A 64 10.51 -11.49 5.69
N ALA A 65 10.33 -11.50 7.01
CA ALA A 65 10.98 -12.46 7.89
C ALA A 65 10.61 -13.91 7.56
N TRP A 66 9.33 -14.18 7.28
CA TRP A 66 8.87 -15.50 6.88
C TRP A 66 9.51 -15.97 5.57
N TYR A 67 9.55 -15.11 4.55
CA TYR A 67 10.17 -15.44 3.25
C TYR A 67 11.67 -15.73 3.40
N VAL A 68 12.40 -14.91 4.16
CA VAL A 68 13.83 -15.11 4.40
C VAL A 68 14.10 -16.42 5.16
N ALA A 69 13.29 -16.73 6.17
CA ALA A 69 13.45 -17.95 6.96
C ALA A 69 13.08 -19.21 6.18
N SER A 70 12.00 -19.16 5.40
CA SER A 70 11.44 -20.33 4.70
C SER A 70 12.19 -20.69 3.42
N PHE A 71 12.87 -19.72 2.81
CA PHE A 71 13.61 -19.89 1.55
C PHE A 71 15.07 -19.45 1.72
N ALA A 72 15.70 -19.83 2.83
CA ALA A 72 17.07 -19.44 3.13
C ALA A 72 18.09 -19.92 2.06
N ASP A 73 17.81 -21.03 1.40
CA ASP A 73 18.68 -21.63 0.38
C ASP A 73 18.08 -21.61 -1.04
N ASP A 74 16.86 -21.09 -1.17
CA ASP A 74 16.06 -21.11 -2.40
C ASP A 74 15.72 -19.69 -2.89
N PRO A 75 15.44 -19.49 -4.18
CA PRO A 75 14.99 -18.18 -4.67
C PRO A 75 13.64 -17.78 -4.06
N ILE A 76 13.55 -16.52 -3.61
CA ILE A 76 12.29 -15.95 -3.13
C ILE A 76 11.48 -15.45 -4.32
N VAL A 77 10.21 -15.85 -4.41
CA VAL A 77 9.28 -15.41 -5.46
C VAL A 77 8.03 -14.79 -4.84
N LEU A 78 7.64 -13.61 -5.33
CA LEU A 78 6.43 -12.88 -4.89
C LEU A 78 5.52 -12.59 -6.08
N ILE A 79 4.21 -12.54 -5.85
CA ILE A 79 3.25 -12.10 -6.87
C ILE A 79 3.20 -10.58 -6.91
N GLY A 80 3.59 -10.01 -8.06
CA GLY A 80 3.59 -8.58 -8.36
C GLY A 80 2.23 -8.03 -8.79
N SER A 81 1.45 -8.87 -9.46
CA SER A 81 0.17 -8.53 -10.08
C SER A 81 -0.82 -9.66 -9.84
N PRO A 82 -1.58 -9.64 -8.72
CA PRO A 82 -2.66 -10.60 -8.50
C PRO A 82 -3.79 -10.36 -9.50
N THR A 83 -4.40 -11.43 -10.01
CA THR A 83 -5.58 -11.31 -10.88
C THR A 83 -6.79 -10.78 -10.11
N MET A 84 -7.80 -10.26 -10.81
CA MET A 84 -9.04 -9.81 -10.17
C MET A 84 -9.73 -10.93 -9.37
N GLU A 85 -9.64 -12.17 -9.83
CA GLU A 85 -10.16 -13.34 -9.11
C GLU A 85 -9.42 -13.55 -7.80
N MET A 86 -8.09 -13.43 -7.81
CA MET A 86 -7.27 -13.54 -6.59
C MET A 86 -7.55 -12.41 -5.62
N CYS A 87 -7.69 -11.18 -6.12
CA CYS A 87 -8.06 -10.03 -5.30
C CYS A 87 -9.40 -10.26 -4.59
N ALA A 88 -10.40 -10.77 -5.31
CA ALA A 88 -11.69 -11.13 -4.72
C ALA A 88 -11.55 -12.27 -3.70
N ARG A 89 -10.80 -13.33 -4.03
CA ARG A 89 -10.62 -14.52 -3.18
C ARG A 89 -9.92 -14.21 -1.86
N TYR A 90 -8.90 -13.36 -1.89
CA TYR A 90 -8.05 -13.03 -0.74
C TYR A 90 -8.35 -11.65 -0.16
N HIS A 91 -9.44 -11.01 -0.59
CA HIS A 91 -9.83 -9.66 -0.17
C HIS A 91 -8.70 -8.62 -0.34
N ILE A 92 -7.84 -8.82 -1.35
CA ILE A 92 -6.79 -7.85 -1.68
C ILE A 92 -7.46 -6.66 -2.36
N PRO A 93 -7.14 -5.43 -1.95
CA PRO A 93 -7.55 -4.24 -2.68
C PRO A 93 -7.12 -4.34 -4.13
N THR A 94 -8.06 -4.13 -5.04
CA THR A 94 -7.82 -4.14 -6.49
C THR A 94 -6.98 -2.94 -6.97
N ARG A 95 -6.52 -2.09 -6.04
CA ARG A 95 -5.64 -0.96 -6.32
C ARG A 95 -4.22 -1.46 -6.57
N ARG A 96 -3.75 -1.36 -7.81
CA ARG A 96 -2.36 -1.72 -8.19
C ARG A 96 -1.32 -1.06 -7.29
N SER A 97 -1.50 0.20 -6.95
CA SER A 97 -0.61 0.96 -6.06
C SER A 97 -0.50 0.33 -4.67
N PHE A 98 -1.59 -0.24 -4.13
CA PHE A 98 -1.54 -0.89 -2.82
C PHE A 98 -0.65 -2.13 -2.86
N VAL A 99 -0.80 -2.94 -3.91
CA VAL A 99 0.03 -4.12 -4.14
C VAL A 99 1.49 -3.70 -4.29
N VAL A 100 1.77 -2.71 -5.14
CA VAL A 100 3.13 -2.19 -5.35
C VAL A 100 3.76 -1.68 -4.06
N CYS A 101 3.06 -0.87 -3.26
CA CYS A 101 3.59 -0.34 -2.01
C CYS A 101 3.83 -1.46 -0.98
N THR A 102 2.90 -2.41 -0.86
CA THR A 102 3.03 -3.56 0.04
C THR A 102 4.23 -4.41 -0.33
N LEU A 103 4.37 -4.77 -1.61
CA LEU A 103 5.50 -5.55 -2.09
C LEU A 103 6.82 -4.81 -1.98
N SER A 104 6.85 -3.51 -2.30
CA SER A 104 8.06 -2.69 -2.16
C SER A 104 8.52 -2.67 -0.70
N ARG A 105 7.58 -2.61 0.25
CA ARG A 105 7.89 -2.64 1.67
C ARG A 105 8.39 -4.00 2.13
N ILE A 106 7.75 -5.10 1.71
CA ILE A 106 8.22 -6.47 1.98
C ILE A 106 9.64 -6.65 1.38
N MET A 107 9.83 -6.26 0.13
CA MET A 107 11.11 -6.38 -0.57
C MET A 107 12.21 -5.55 0.07
N HIS A 108 11.91 -4.35 0.57
CA HIS A 108 12.89 -3.51 1.25
C HIS A 108 13.58 -4.25 2.40
N ASP A 109 12.86 -5.13 3.10
CA ASP A 109 13.38 -5.88 4.23
C ASP A 109 14.02 -7.23 3.82
N ILE A 110 13.75 -7.72 2.59
CA ILE A 110 14.34 -8.96 2.02
C ILE A 110 15.64 -8.68 1.22
N VAL A 111 15.59 -7.69 0.32
CA VAL A 111 16.59 -7.45 -0.74
C VAL A 111 18.02 -7.20 -0.24
N PRO A 112 18.27 -6.62 0.95
CA PRO A 112 19.63 -6.52 1.47
C PRO A 112 20.33 -7.88 1.61
N GLN A 113 19.57 -8.99 1.63
CA GLN A 113 20.08 -10.32 1.93
C GLN A 113 19.88 -11.32 0.79
N ARG A 114 18.91 -11.11 -0.11
CA ARG A 114 18.45 -12.13 -1.07
C ARG A 114 17.98 -11.55 -2.40
N PHE A 115 18.04 -12.37 -3.44
CA PHE A 115 17.36 -12.10 -4.72
C PHE A 115 15.86 -12.40 -4.59
N VAL A 116 15.03 -11.52 -5.15
CA VAL A 116 13.57 -11.68 -5.17
C VAL A 116 13.09 -11.64 -6.62
N GLY A 117 12.46 -12.72 -7.07
CA GLY A 117 11.73 -12.77 -8.34
C GLY A 117 10.30 -12.24 -8.16
N ILE A 118 9.83 -11.44 -9.11
CA ILE A 118 8.44 -10.93 -9.14
C ILE A 118 7.73 -11.57 -10.32
N VAL A 119 6.59 -12.20 -10.06
CA VAL A 119 5.77 -12.86 -11.08
C VAL A 119 4.52 -12.05 -11.36
N ASP A 120 4.20 -11.90 -12.64
CA ASP A 120 2.93 -11.36 -13.12
C ASP A 120 1.98 -12.51 -13.43
N CYS A 121 1.05 -12.81 -12.52
CA CYS A 121 0.16 -13.96 -12.67
C CYS A 121 -0.87 -13.82 -13.79
N GLU A 122 -1.03 -12.63 -14.38
CA GLU A 122 -1.88 -12.44 -15.56
C GLU A 122 -1.20 -13.01 -16.81
N ASN A 123 0.11 -12.83 -16.94
CA ASN A 123 0.89 -13.26 -18.09
C ASN A 123 1.61 -14.60 -17.88
N ASP A 124 1.99 -14.89 -16.64
CA ASP A 124 2.74 -16.08 -16.22
C ASP A 124 1.98 -16.84 -15.13
N PRO A 125 0.94 -17.62 -15.51
CA PRO A 125 0.16 -18.38 -14.54
C PRO A 125 1.03 -19.41 -13.82
N LEU A 126 0.96 -19.40 -12.48
CA LEU A 126 1.73 -20.31 -11.63
C LEU A 126 1.08 -21.69 -11.61
N ILE A 127 1.55 -22.58 -12.48
CA ILE A 127 1.06 -23.97 -12.59
C ILE A 127 1.69 -24.87 -11.51
N ASP A 128 2.93 -24.58 -11.11
CA ASP A 128 3.59 -25.31 -10.03
C ASP A 128 2.98 -24.94 -8.67
N ARG A 129 2.56 -25.97 -7.94
CA ARG A 129 1.87 -25.80 -6.66
C ARG A 129 2.75 -25.16 -5.59
N LYS A 130 4.02 -25.57 -5.48
CA LYS A 130 4.93 -25.03 -4.44
C LYS A 130 5.25 -23.57 -4.71
N LEU A 131 5.52 -23.24 -5.98
CA LEU A 131 5.76 -21.87 -6.41
C LEU A 131 4.53 -21.00 -6.21
N SER A 132 3.33 -21.53 -6.51
CA SER A 132 2.07 -20.85 -6.24
C SER A 132 1.86 -20.62 -4.74
N GLU A 133 2.10 -21.61 -3.88
CA GLU A 133 1.99 -21.46 -2.42
C GLU A 133 2.95 -20.39 -1.87
N GLN A 134 4.21 -20.39 -2.33
CA GLN A 134 5.20 -19.37 -1.97
C GLN A 134 4.75 -17.97 -2.42
N ALA A 135 4.45 -17.82 -3.72
CA ALA A 135 4.21 -16.51 -4.31
C ALA A 135 2.91 -15.88 -3.78
N ASN A 136 1.91 -16.71 -3.44
CA ASN A 136 0.64 -16.29 -2.85
C ASN A 136 0.68 -16.08 -1.33
N HIS A 137 1.76 -16.45 -0.63
CA HIS A 137 1.75 -16.51 0.83
C HIS A 137 1.33 -15.19 1.48
N TRP A 138 1.91 -14.06 1.05
CA TRP A 138 1.53 -12.75 1.57
C TRP A 138 0.03 -12.45 1.37
N ALA A 139 -0.54 -12.81 0.22
CA ALA A 139 -1.96 -12.60 -0.07
C ALA A 139 -2.86 -13.46 0.82
N VAL A 140 -2.46 -14.71 1.08
CA VAL A 140 -3.19 -15.62 1.96
C VAL A 140 -3.14 -15.13 3.41
N GLU A 141 -1.98 -14.72 3.91
CA GLU A 141 -1.84 -14.19 5.27
C GLU A 141 -2.54 -12.84 5.44
N PHE A 142 -2.48 -12.01 4.41
CA PHE A 142 -3.22 -10.75 4.37
C PHE A 142 -4.72 -10.95 4.57
N ALA A 143 -5.30 -11.97 3.91
CA ALA A 143 -6.72 -12.30 4.04
C ALA A 143 -7.13 -12.74 5.47
N LYS A 144 -6.18 -13.17 6.30
CA LYS A 144 -6.42 -13.56 7.71
C LYS A 144 -6.34 -12.37 8.66
N HIS A 145 -5.76 -11.25 8.24
CA HIS A 145 -5.62 -10.07 9.08
C HIS A 145 -6.91 -9.23 9.06
N ASP A 146 -7.84 -9.60 9.95
CA ASP A 146 -9.11 -8.91 10.23
C ASP A 146 -8.96 -7.43 10.67
N GLN A 147 -7.74 -6.90 10.84
CA GLN A 147 -7.50 -5.52 11.27
C GLN A 147 -7.25 -4.51 10.14
N LEU A 148 -7.10 -4.98 8.91
CA LEU A 148 -7.00 -4.11 7.73
C LEU A 148 -8.34 -3.59 7.13
N PRO A 149 -9.55 -4.10 7.48
CA PRO A 149 -10.82 -3.54 7.00
C PRO A 149 -10.99 -2.04 7.30
N GLY A 150 -10.56 -1.58 8.49
CA GLY A 150 -10.62 -0.15 8.84
C GLY A 150 -9.68 0.72 8.00
N PHE A 151 -8.54 0.17 7.57
CA PHE A 151 -7.61 0.82 6.65
C PHE A 151 -8.22 0.99 5.25
N PHE A 152 -9.02 0.02 4.79
CA PHE A 152 -9.70 0.10 3.49
C PHE A 152 -10.98 0.92 3.48
N GLU A 153 -11.71 0.99 4.58
CA GLU A 153 -12.77 2.00 4.72
C GLU A 153 -12.21 3.41 4.58
N VAL A 154 -11.00 3.66 5.12
CA VAL A 154 -10.32 4.95 4.97
C VAL A 154 -9.85 5.14 3.53
N LEU A 155 -9.18 4.17 2.90
CA LEU A 155 -8.73 4.27 1.50
C LEU A 155 -9.90 4.40 0.50
N GLY A 156 -11.01 3.72 0.74
CA GLY A 156 -12.22 3.77 -0.09
C GLY A 156 -12.89 5.14 -0.14
N ARG A 157 -12.65 6.00 0.87
CA ARG A 157 -13.13 7.40 0.89
C ARG A 157 -12.34 8.32 -0.04
N PHE A 158 -11.20 7.86 -0.56
CA PHE A 158 -10.33 8.61 -1.47
C PHE A 158 -10.12 7.78 -2.74
N PRO A 159 -11.10 7.79 -3.67
CA PRO A 159 -11.09 6.89 -4.82
C PRO A 159 -10.00 7.17 -5.86
N ASP A 160 -9.43 8.38 -5.96
CA ASP A 160 -8.44 8.68 -7.00
C ASP A 160 -7.39 9.67 -6.49
N ALA A 161 -6.25 9.15 -6.04
CA ALA A 161 -4.96 9.84 -6.03
C ALA A 161 -4.02 9.06 -6.94
#